data_AF-A0AAV1TUW9-F1
#
_entry.id   AF-A0AAV1TUW9-F1
#
_cell.length_a   1.000
_cell.length_b   1.000
_cell.length_c   1.000
_cell.angle_alpha   90.00
_cell.angle_beta   90.00
_cell.angle_gamma   90.00
#
_symmetry.space_group_name_H-M   'P 1'
#
loop_
_entity.id
_entity.type
_entity.pdbx_description
1 polymer ?
#
loop_
_entity_poly.entity_id
_entity_poly.type
_entity_poly.pdbx_seq_one_letter_code
_entity_poly.pdbx_strand_id
1 'polypeptide(L)'
;MASGEDWTYMDTLRPPVYICLRRKIDCSDAGYRPMKLDGDVDKDEWRHVPWSEAFVDIEGRERKPVEHPLTRFKMMYDDEMLYIAAELLEPKVWGTITEKNSTLYHENDFEVFFNPDGSRHHYYEVEVNCLNTVWELLLHRPYKDGHSIENPFNLKSLRSAVHVDGVANSPETDCSRWCVEMSWSLAELEQFDKLRFHGEVLPKAPSIATVGDLRPAATTNCTVAGNVWRVNFSRVQYELETAVDPDTQQVQYQKVRDKREDNIVWAPTGVIDIHRPERWGYVLFSSEEELADGELELAGAMATYLEEQIAIERVLDAIYYKQRAFHAIYGGFASTMERLYTKPALRTSLDSSALPDDNVNEWTDAFPLSELLHQYQLDTPVISFDGDLDTDGRCPAACDQPDDTFNTPQDCSTAAGHHDATTISSQCSRLQTGTSLSGR
;
A
#
# COMPACT_ATOMS: atom_id res chain seq x y z
N MET A 1 3.73 -14.07 -8.52
CA MET A 1 3.01 -13.22 -9.51
C MET A 1 1.55 -13.60 -9.45
N ALA A 2 0.65 -12.62 -9.45
CA ALA A 2 -0.80 -12.85 -9.51
C ALA A 2 -1.17 -13.67 -10.75
N SER A 3 -2.03 -14.67 -10.58
CA SER A 3 -2.54 -15.51 -11.66
C SER A 3 -3.52 -14.75 -12.56
N GLY A 4 -3.90 -15.34 -13.71
CA GLY A 4 -4.97 -14.78 -14.55
C GLY A 4 -6.33 -14.70 -13.83
N GLU A 5 -6.57 -15.63 -12.89
CA GLU A 5 -7.75 -15.63 -12.01
C GLU A 5 -7.69 -14.48 -11.00
N ASP A 6 -6.51 -14.20 -10.44
CA ASP A 6 -6.30 -13.06 -9.55
C ASP A 6 -6.58 -11.74 -10.23
N TRP A 7 -6.07 -11.53 -11.45
CA TRP A 7 -6.36 -10.30 -12.19
C TRP A 7 -7.87 -10.11 -12.42
N THR A 8 -8.55 -11.18 -12.85
CA THR A 8 -10.00 -11.14 -13.13
C THR A 8 -10.77 -10.69 -11.90
N TYR A 9 -10.42 -11.22 -10.74
CA TYR A 9 -11.00 -10.80 -9.47
C TYR A 9 -10.59 -9.37 -9.09
N MET A 10 -9.31 -9.02 -9.19
CA MET A 10 -8.86 -7.67 -8.83
C MET A 10 -9.56 -6.58 -9.67
N ASP A 11 -9.91 -6.84 -10.93
CA ASP A 11 -10.70 -5.88 -11.75
C ASP A 11 -12.15 -5.68 -11.26
N THR A 12 -12.70 -6.58 -10.43
CA THR A 12 -14.02 -6.36 -9.80
C THR A 12 -13.93 -5.37 -8.65
N LEU A 13 -12.76 -5.24 -8.01
CA LEU A 13 -12.54 -4.32 -6.90
C LEU A 13 -12.59 -2.86 -7.38
N ARG A 14 -13.19 -2.01 -6.56
CA ARG A 14 -13.26 -0.56 -6.78
C ARG A 14 -12.49 0.11 -5.65
N PRO A 15 -11.44 0.89 -5.95
CA PRO A 15 -10.77 1.66 -4.92
C PRO A 15 -11.76 2.64 -4.26
N PRO A 16 -11.79 2.72 -2.93
CA PRO A 16 -12.64 3.66 -2.21
C PRO A 16 -12.16 5.10 -2.42
N VAL A 17 -13.06 6.06 -2.17
CA VAL A 17 -12.77 7.50 -2.24
C VAL A 17 -12.99 8.11 -0.87
N TYR A 18 -12.07 8.96 -0.44
CA TYR A 18 -12.17 9.73 0.80
C TYR A 18 -11.97 11.22 0.52
N ILE A 19 -12.75 12.08 1.18
CA ILE A 19 -12.60 13.54 1.06
C ILE A 19 -11.82 14.03 2.29
N CYS A 20 -10.58 14.42 2.05
CA CYS A 20 -9.72 15.08 3.03
C CYS A 20 -10.15 16.54 3.18
N LEU A 21 -10.83 16.82 4.29
CA LEU A 21 -11.33 18.15 4.57
C LEU A 21 -10.21 19.07 5.04
N ARG A 22 -10.33 20.34 4.70
CA ARG A 22 -9.49 21.37 5.28
C ARG A 22 -9.87 21.57 6.75
N ARG A 23 -8.87 21.62 7.62
CA ARG A 23 -9.03 21.80 9.06
C ARG A 23 -9.77 23.11 9.33
N LYS A 24 -10.78 23.09 10.19
CA LYS A 24 -11.49 24.33 10.58
C LYS A 24 -10.61 25.22 11.47
N ILE A 25 -10.60 26.52 11.18
CA ILE A 25 -9.93 27.55 11.99
C ILE A 25 -10.91 28.02 13.06
N ASP A 26 -10.57 27.86 14.33
CA ASP A 26 -11.26 28.59 15.40
C ASP A 26 -11.01 30.09 15.18
N CYS A 27 -12.07 30.91 15.18
CA CYS A 27 -12.18 32.29 14.66
C CYS A 27 -11.21 33.37 15.19
N SER A 28 -10.01 33.04 15.63
CA SER A 28 -8.93 33.99 15.85
C SER A 28 -8.16 34.23 14.55
N ASP A 29 -7.97 35.49 14.17
CA ASP A 29 -7.26 35.96 12.96
C ASP A 29 -5.75 35.56 12.89
N ALA A 30 -5.29 34.61 13.69
CA ALA A 30 -3.89 34.25 13.88
C ALA A 30 -3.42 33.04 13.04
N GLY A 31 -4.27 32.52 12.14
CA GLY A 31 -3.97 31.33 11.35
C GLY A 31 -3.99 30.03 12.17
N TYR A 32 -3.54 28.93 11.57
CA TYR A 32 -3.53 27.62 12.21
C TYR A 32 -2.47 27.56 13.31
N ARG A 33 -2.89 27.13 14.51
CA ARG A 33 -1.96 26.70 15.55
C ARG A 33 -1.60 25.23 15.33
N PRO A 34 -0.34 24.82 15.58
CA PRO A 34 0.04 23.42 15.50
C PRO A 34 -0.91 22.55 16.32
N MET A 35 -1.46 21.50 15.72
CA MET A 35 -2.32 20.56 16.43
C MET A 35 -1.51 19.75 17.43
N LYS A 36 -2.01 19.62 18.66
CA LYS A 36 -1.39 18.75 19.66
C LYS A 36 -1.77 17.30 19.35
N LEU A 37 -0.77 16.51 18.97
CA LEU A 37 -0.91 15.06 18.83
C LEU A 37 -0.70 14.40 20.19
N ASP A 38 -1.68 13.66 20.67
CA ASP A 38 -1.65 12.88 21.91
C ASP A 38 -2.43 11.55 21.82
N GLY A 39 -2.86 11.18 20.61
CA GLY A 39 -3.62 9.97 20.33
C GLY A 39 -5.11 10.08 20.64
N ASP A 40 -5.60 11.22 21.14
CA ASP A 40 -7.02 11.46 21.34
C ASP A 40 -7.69 11.84 20.01
N VAL A 41 -8.40 10.89 19.42
CA VAL A 41 -9.12 11.04 18.15
C VAL A 41 -10.54 11.61 18.31
N ASP A 42 -10.97 11.83 19.56
CA ASP A 42 -12.30 12.31 19.93
C ASP A 42 -12.32 13.82 20.31
N LYS A 43 -11.14 14.45 20.35
CA LYS A 43 -10.97 15.90 20.58
C LYS A 43 -11.72 16.74 19.54
N ASP A 44 -12.04 17.98 19.93
CA ASP A 44 -12.90 18.89 19.18
C ASP A 44 -12.39 19.15 17.75
N GLU A 45 -11.07 19.22 17.55
CA GLU A 45 -10.45 19.44 16.25
C GLU A 45 -10.82 18.37 15.21
N TRP A 46 -11.07 17.12 15.63
CA TRP A 46 -11.44 16.02 14.73
C TRP A 46 -12.95 15.90 14.48
N ARG A 47 -13.80 16.64 15.19
CA ARG A 47 -15.27 16.42 15.16
C ARG A 47 -15.92 16.73 13.83
N HIS A 48 -15.36 17.66 13.07
CA HIS A 48 -15.87 18.04 11.76
C HIS A 48 -15.40 17.10 10.63
N VAL A 49 -14.45 16.21 10.91
CA VAL A 49 -13.84 15.32 9.92
C VAL A 49 -14.56 13.97 9.94
N PRO A 50 -15.09 13.49 8.80
CA PRO A 50 -15.78 12.20 8.74
C PRO A 50 -14.80 11.03 8.88
N TRP A 51 -15.27 9.94 9.50
CA TRP A 51 -14.55 8.68 9.49
C TRP A 51 -14.58 8.04 8.09
N SER A 52 -13.52 7.31 7.73
CA SER A 52 -13.50 6.38 6.61
C SER A 52 -14.51 5.24 6.82
N GLU A 53 -14.77 4.50 5.75
CA GLU A 53 -15.34 3.16 5.89
C GLU A 53 -14.40 2.24 6.68
N ALA A 54 -14.96 1.18 7.27
CA ALA A 54 -14.21 0.18 8.01
C ALA A 54 -13.31 -0.64 7.08
N PHE A 55 -12.13 -0.99 7.57
CA PHE A 55 -11.17 -1.79 6.81
C PHE A 55 -11.71 -3.21 6.60
N VAL A 56 -11.20 -3.86 5.57
CA VAL A 56 -11.58 -5.22 5.14
C VAL A 56 -10.33 -6.06 4.93
N ASP A 57 -10.48 -7.37 4.81
CA ASP A 57 -9.37 -8.23 4.39
C ASP A 57 -8.76 -7.73 3.07
N ILE A 58 -7.43 -7.75 2.94
CA ILE A 58 -6.68 -7.30 1.76
C ILE A 58 -7.10 -8.01 0.47
N GLU A 59 -7.56 -9.25 0.56
CA GLU A 59 -8.09 -10.02 -0.56
C GLU A 59 -9.55 -9.63 -0.89
N GLY A 60 -10.18 -8.77 -0.10
CA GLY A 60 -11.53 -8.26 -0.30
C GLY A 60 -12.63 -9.17 0.23
N ARG A 61 -13.81 -8.57 0.50
CA ARG A 61 -14.95 -9.23 1.16
C ARG A 61 -15.50 -10.45 0.42
N GLU A 62 -15.36 -10.51 -0.91
CA GLU A 62 -15.87 -11.63 -1.70
C GLU A 62 -14.99 -12.88 -1.55
N ARG A 63 -13.66 -12.73 -1.56
CA ARG A 63 -12.73 -13.84 -1.30
C ARG A 63 -12.66 -14.20 0.18
N LYS A 64 -12.68 -13.20 1.06
CA LYS A 64 -12.63 -13.36 2.52
C LYS A 64 -13.70 -12.52 3.22
N PRO A 65 -14.91 -13.07 3.41
CA PRO A 65 -16.01 -12.38 4.07
C PRO A 65 -15.88 -12.37 5.61
N VAL A 66 -14.66 -12.45 6.14
CA VAL A 66 -14.41 -12.47 7.58
C VAL A 66 -14.55 -11.05 8.12
N GLU A 67 -15.33 -10.89 9.18
CA GLU A 67 -15.40 -9.62 9.91
C GLU A 67 -14.18 -9.50 10.82
N HIS A 68 -13.43 -8.42 10.65
CA HIS A 68 -12.29 -8.09 11.49
C HIS A 68 -12.67 -7.03 12.53
N PRO A 69 -11.92 -6.90 13.64
CA PRO A 69 -12.12 -5.79 14.56
C PRO A 69 -12.05 -4.45 13.83
N LEU A 70 -12.96 -3.53 14.18
CA LEU A 70 -13.07 -2.25 13.49
C LEU A 70 -11.72 -1.51 13.45
N THR A 71 -11.31 -1.15 12.25
CA THR A 71 -10.26 -0.17 11.99
C THR A 71 -10.78 0.86 11.00
N ARG A 72 -10.53 2.13 11.28
CA ARG A 72 -10.95 3.27 10.44
C ARG A 72 -10.06 4.48 10.70
N PHE A 73 -10.06 5.44 9.78
CA PHE A 73 -9.26 6.66 9.91
C PHE A 73 -10.07 7.94 9.65
N LYS A 74 -9.50 9.07 10.03
CA LYS A 74 -9.85 10.43 9.63
C LYS A 74 -8.62 11.07 9.01
N MET A 75 -8.82 11.94 8.02
CA MET A 75 -7.75 12.69 7.39
C MET A 75 -8.21 14.12 7.15
N MET A 76 -7.38 15.08 7.53
CA MET A 76 -7.60 16.51 7.28
C MET A 76 -6.27 17.20 7.00
N TYR A 77 -6.32 18.41 6.47
CA TYR A 77 -5.11 19.17 6.15
C TYR A 77 -5.29 20.66 6.43
N ASP A 78 -4.19 21.40 6.60
CA ASP A 78 -4.20 22.86 6.63
C ASP A 78 -3.24 23.44 5.57
N ASP A 79 -2.74 24.66 5.74
CA ASP A 79 -1.83 25.27 4.77
C ASP A 79 -0.47 24.59 4.68
N GLU A 80 -0.01 23.96 5.76
CA GLU A 80 1.35 23.44 5.86
C GLU A 80 1.39 21.95 6.14
N MET A 81 0.34 21.40 6.76
CA MET A 81 0.36 20.08 7.38
C MET A 81 -0.78 19.20 6.88
N LEU A 82 -0.47 17.92 6.72
CA LEU A 82 -1.44 16.83 6.65
C LEU A 82 -1.55 16.17 8.02
N TYR A 83 -2.77 15.80 8.42
CA TYR A 83 -3.07 15.09 9.66
C TYR A 83 -3.85 13.80 9.39
N ILE A 84 -3.50 12.74 10.11
CA ILE A 84 -4.26 11.48 10.16
C ILE A 84 -4.58 11.16 11.62
N ALA A 85 -5.79 10.65 11.84
CA ALA A 85 -6.20 9.98 13.07
C ALA A 85 -6.71 8.57 12.72
N ALA A 86 -6.34 7.56 13.47
CA ALA A 86 -6.82 6.19 13.28
C ALA A 86 -7.35 5.60 14.60
N GLU A 87 -8.42 4.83 14.51
CA GLU A 87 -8.98 4.05 15.61
C GLU A 87 -8.91 2.57 15.25
N LEU A 88 -8.33 1.78 16.15
CA LEU A 88 -8.20 0.33 16.03
C LEU A 88 -8.81 -0.32 17.27
N LEU A 89 -9.95 -0.99 17.10
CA LEU A 89 -10.50 -1.82 18.17
C LEU A 89 -9.64 -3.07 18.33
N GLU A 90 -9.13 -3.27 19.54
CA GLU A 90 -8.20 -4.34 19.84
C GLU A 90 -8.22 -4.67 21.33
N PRO A 91 -8.73 -5.86 21.72
CA PRO A 91 -8.81 -6.22 23.13
C PRO A 91 -7.47 -6.68 23.72
N LYS A 92 -6.48 -7.01 22.87
CA LYS A 92 -5.16 -7.49 23.26
C LYS A 92 -4.08 -6.62 22.65
N VAL A 93 -3.93 -5.40 23.16
CA VAL A 93 -2.94 -4.45 22.64
C VAL A 93 -1.53 -4.89 23.02
N TRP A 94 -0.70 -5.17 22.01
CA TRP A 94 0.62 -5.75 22.18
C TRP A 94 1.63 -5.19 21.16
N GLY A 95 2.85 -4.97 21.64
CA GLY A 95 4.00 -4.61 20.84
C GLY A 95 5.27 -4.68 21.68
N THR A 96 6.36 -5.21 21.14
CA THR A 96 7.66 -5.35 21.83
C THR A 96 8.77 -4.59 21.12
N ILE A 97 8.57 -4.24 19.85
CA ILE A 97 9.53 -3.47 19.06
C ILE A 97 9.51 -2.01 19.52
N THR A 98 10.66 -1.54 20.00
CA THR A 98 10.86 -0.19 20.57
C THR A 98 11.89 0.65 19.80
N GLU A 99 12.70 0.01 18.96
CA GLU A 99 13.73 0.67 18.17
C GLU A 99 13.14 1.18 16.85
N LYS A 100 13.26 2.49 16.61
CA LYS A 100 12.80 3.14 15.37
C LYS A 100 13.45 2.48 14.15
N ASN A 101 12.67 2.29 13.10
CA ASN A 101 13.07 1.66 11.83
C ASN A 101 13.46 0.18 11.93
N SER A 102 12.94 -0.50 12.95
CA SER A 102 12.89 -1.97 12.97
C SER A 102 11.72 -2.46 12.11
N THR A 103 11.81 -3.68 11.61
CA THR A 103 10.74 -4.34 10.83
C THR A 103 9.48 -4.54 11.68
N LEU A 104 8.46 -3.71 11.50
CA LEU A 104 7.29 -3.62 12.38
C LEU A 104 6.17 -4.60 12.05
N TYR A 105 5.98 -4.98 10.78
CA TYR A 105 5.02 -6.02 10.36
C TYR A 105 5.18 -7.40 11.04
N HIS A 106 6.25 -7.61 11.83
CA HIS A 106 6.37 -8.76 12.73
C HIS A 106 5.54 -8.60 14.01
N GLU A 107 4.76 -7.54 14.19
CA GLU A 107 3.84 -7.32 15.31
C GLU A 107 2.51 -6.76 14.83
N ASN A 108 1.63 -6.36 15.77
CA ASN A 108 0.44 -5.61 15.40
C ASN A 108 0.82 -4.16 15.18
N ASP A 109 0.44 -3.62 14.02
CA ASP A 109 0.76 -2.25 13.65
C ASP A 109 -0.35 -1.61 12.80
N PHE A 110 -0.14 -0.34 12.50
CA PHE A 110 -0.93 0.46 11.59
C PHE A 110 0.01 1.09 10.57
N GLU A 111 -0.33 0.97 9.30
CA GLU A 111 0.51 1.41 8.18
C GLU A 111 -0.23 2.46 7.35
N VAL A 112 0.52 3.46 6.86
CA VAL A 112 0.02 4.52 5.98
C VAL A 112 0.88 4.57 4.72
N PHE A 113 0.22 4.67 3.57
CA PHE A 113 0.87 4.71 2.27
C PHE A 113 0.48 5.95 1.48
N PHE A 114 1.45 6.70 0.97
CA PHE A 114 1.20 7.89 0.15
C PHE A 114 1.85 7.76 -1.24
N ASN A 115 1.03 7.91 -2.29
CA ASN A 115 1.48 8.17 -3.65
C ASN A 115 0.77 9.42 -4.20
N PRO A 116 1.31 10.63 -3.91
CA PRO A 116 0.67 11.91 -4.23
C PRO A 116 0.36 12.13 -5.72
N ASP A 117 1.22 11.66 -6.63
CA ASP A 117 1.02 11.84 -8.08
C ASP A 117 0.24 10.73 -8.78
N GLY A 118 -0.11 9.65 -8.07
CA GLY A 118 -0.76 8.49 -8.68
C GLY A 118 0.10 7.75 -9.72
N SER A 119 1.41 8.02 -9.81
CA SER A 119 2.32 7.36 -10.76
C SER A 119 2.53 5.87 -10.49
N ARG A 120 2.05 5.37 -9.34
CA ARG A 120 2.26 4.02 -8.82
C ARG A 120 3.72 3.72 -8.47
N HIS A 121 4.58 4.74 -8.48
CA HIS A 121 6.01 4.69 -8.22
C HIS A 121 6.37 5.77 -7.20
N HIS A 122 7.57 5.69 -6.62
CA HIS A 122 8.06 6.69 -5.65
C HIS A 122 7.07 7.00 -4.53
N TYR A 123 6.56 5.96 -3.88
CA TYR A 123 5.57 6.09 -2.82
C TYR A 123 6.17 5.83 -1.45
N TYR A 124 5.68 6.57 -0.47
CA TYR A 124 6.14 6.53 0.90
C TYR A 124 5.26 5.62 1.74
N GLU A 125 5.90 4.93 2.66
CA GLU A 125 5.29 4.01 3.61
C GLU A 125 5.80 4.30 5.01
N VAL A 126 4.89 4.20 5.97
CA VAL A 126 5.18 4.36 7.38
C VAL A 126 4.32 3.41 8.20
N GLU A 127 4.97 2.66 9.08
CA GLU A 127 4.35 1.75 10.03
C GLU A 127 4.50 2.32 11.45
N VAL A 128 3.49 2.12 12.29
CA VAL A 128 3.51 2.48 13.71
C VAL A 128 2.82 1.42 14.56
N ASN A 129 3.45 1.00 15.65
CA ASN A 129 2.84 0.07 16.61
C ASN A 129 2.20 0.78 17.80
N CYS A 130 1.57 0.01 18.69
CA CYS A 130 0.90 0.53 19.89
C CYS A 130 1.84 1.23 20.89
N LEU A 131 3.17 1.09 20.75
CA LEU A 131 4.18 1.77 21.56
C LEU A 131 4.63 3.11 20.95
N ASN A 132 4.04 3.51 19.82
CA ASN A 132 4.47 4.65 19.01
C ASN A 132 5.89 4.49 18.43
N THR A 133 6.35 3.25 18.24
CA THR A 133 7.56 2.95 17.48
C THR A 133 7.24 3.06 16.01
N VAL A 134 8.11 3.70 15.24
CA VAL A 134 7.88 4.04 13.83
C VAL A 134 8.92 3.38 12.93
N TRP A 135 8.51 2.92 11.75
CA TRP A 135 9.38 2.50 10.65
C TRP A 135 8.94 3.19 9.37
N GLU A 136 9.89 3.80 8.64
CA GLU A 136 9.60 4.56 7.43
C GLU A 136 10.47 4.07 6.26
N LEU A 137 9.87 3.95 5.08
CA LEU A 137 10.55 3.55 3.86
C LEU A 137 9.97 4.24 2.62
N LEU A 138 10.79 4.30 1.57
CA LEU A 138 10.41 4.81 0.25
C LEU A 138 10.58 3.71 -0.78
N LEU A 139 9.54 3.43 -1.56
CA LEU A 139 9.59 2.49 -2.67
C LEU A 139 9.62 3.25 -3.98
N HIS A 140 10.69 3.09 -4.75
CA HIS A 140 10.80 3.71 -6.08
C HIS A 140 9.86 3.05 -7.09
N ARG A 141 9.53 1.77 -6.89
CA ARG A 141 8.59 1.01 -7.70
C ARG A 141 8.00 -0.17 -6.89
N PRO A 142 6.82 -0.69 -7.27
CA PRO A 142 6.26 -1.90 -6.67
C PRO A 142 7.21 -3.10 -6.74
N TYR A 143 7.23 -3.96 -5.71
CA TYR A 143 8.07 -5.17 -5.71
C TYR A 143 7.85 -6.06 -6.95
N LYS A 144 6.59 -6.13 -7.40
CA LYS A 144 6.21 -6.86 -8.62
C LYS A 144 6.90 -6.33 -9.89
N ASP A 145 7.42 -5.11 -9.89
CA ASP A 145 8.06 -4.40 -11.02
C ASP A 145 9.58 -4.25 -10.82
N GLY A 146 10.12 -4.95 -9.82
CA GLY A 146 11.53 -4.92 -9.42
C GLY A 146 11.67 -4.41 -8.00
N HIS A 147 12.53 -5.04 -7.20
CA HIS A 147 12.79 -4.61 -5.83
C HIS A 147 13.66 -3.34 -5.83
N SER A 148 13.10 -2.21 -5.39
CA SER A 148 13.82 -0.94 -5.31
C SER A 148 13.26 -0.09 -4.16
N ILE A 149 13.99 -0.07 -3.05
CA ILE A 149 13.58 0.56 -1.79
C ILE A 149 14.72 1.38 -1.18
N GLU A 150 14.38 2.47 -0.49
CA GLU A 150 15.22 3.14 0.49
C GLU A 150 14.68 2.85 1.88
N ASN A 151 15.48 2.15 2.69
CA ASN A 151 15.10 1.73 4.03
C ASN A 151 16.28 1.95 5.00
N PRO A 152 16.17 2.88 5.96
CA PRO A 152 15.00 3.72 6.25
C PRO A 152 14.94 5.00 5.39
N PHE A 153 13.73 5.56 5.21
CA PHE A 153 13.51 6.88 4.62
C PHE A 153 12.71 7.78 5.58
N ASN A 154 13.41 8.57 6.40
CA ASN A 154 12.76 9.33 7.49
C ASN A 154 12.38 10.75 7.04
N LEU A 155 11.09 11.10 7.16
CA LEU A 155 10.62 12.48 6.97
C LEU A 155 10.85 13.31 8.25
N LYS A 156 11.39 14.52 8.12
CA LYS A 156 11.75 15.34 9.29
C LYS A 156 10.52 15.90 10.00
N SER A 157 9.45 16.12 9.24
CA SER A 157 8.18 16.67 9.72
C SER A 157 7.28 15.64 10.38
N LEU A 158 7.54 14.34 10.21
CA LEU A 158 6.71 13.29 10.82
C LEU A 158 6.65 13.48 12.34
N ARG A 159 5.43 13.60 12.85
CA ARG A 159 5.12 13.49 14.27
C ARG A 159 4.03 12.46 14.44
N SER A 160 4.11 11.66 15.50
CA SER A 160 3.12 10.65 15.83
C SER A 160 2.86 10.59 17.33
N ALA A 161 1.65 10.23 17.71
CA ALA A 161 1.26 9.94 19.06
C ALA A 161 0.28 8.76 19.07
N VAL A 162 0.39 7.91 20.10
CA VAL A 162 -0.49 6.78 20.31
C VAL A 162 -1.15 6.89 21.67
N HIS A 163 -2.44 6.60 21.72
CA HIS A 163 -3.21 6.43 22.94
C HIS A 163 -3.76 5.00 23.01
N VAL A 164 -3.59 4.33 24.15
CA VAL A 164 -4.16 3.01 24.42
C VAL A 164 -5.22 3.17 25.50
N ASP A 165 -6.46 2.74 25.22
CA ASP A 165 -7.49 2.62 26.24
C ASP A 165 -7.28 1.30 26.99
N GLY A 166 -6.46 1.37 28.04
CA GLY A 166 -5.95 0.23 28.79
C GLY A 166 -4.44 0.35 29.04
N VAL A 167 -3.75 -0.80 29.07
CA VAL A 167 -2.28 -0.85 29.22
C VAL A 167 -1.74 -1.86 28.21
N ALA A 168 -0.94 -1.38 27.25
CA ALA A 168 -0.27 -2.25 26.27
C ALA A 168 0.59 -3.32 26.97
N ASN A 169 0.67 -4.51 26.38
CA ASN A 169 1.42 -5.66 26.90
C ASN A 169 0.96 -6.17 28.28
N SER A 170 -0.25 -5.82 28.73
CA SER A 170 -0.81 -6.31 29.99
C SER A 170 -2.03 -7.19 29.73
N PRO A 171 -1.90 -8.53 29.79
CA PRO A 171 -3.05 -9.45 29.73
C PRO A 171 -4.02 -9.34 30.91
N GLU A 172 -3.61 -8.67 31.97
CA GLU A 172 -4.42 -8.45 33.18
C GLU A 172 -5.26 -7.17 33.08
N THR A 173 -5.00 -6.33 32.08
CA THR A 173 -5.73 -5.08 31.87
C THR A 173 -6.64 -5.22 30.66
N ASP A 174 -7.93 -4.97 30.86
CA ASP A 174 -8.87 -4.87 29.75
C ASP A 174 -8.45 -3.71 28.84
N CYS A 175 -8.20 -4.01 27.57
CA CYS A 175 -8.04 -3.00 26.53
C CYS A 175 -9.27 -3.00 25.64
N SER A 176 -9.64 -1.84 25.10
CA SER A 176 -10.77 -1.73 24.17
C SER A 176 -10.31 -1.34 22.76
N ARG A 177 -9.35 -0.42 22.70
CA ARG A 177 -8.82 0.16 21.46
C ARG A 177 -7.45 0.77 21.70
N TRP A 178 -6.77 1.04 20.60
CA TRP A 178 -5.71 2.02 20.55
C TRP A 178 -5.94 2.97 19.37
N CYS A 179 -5.42 4.17 19.50
CA CYS A 179 -5.63 5.28 18.59
C CYS A 179 -4.28 5.87 18.20
N VAL A 180 -4.17 6.29 16.95
CA VAL A 180 -2.97 6.89 16.39
C VAL A 180 -3.31 8.28 15.88
N GLU A 181 -2.47 9.26 16.17
CA GLU A 181 -2.46 10.54 15.48
C GLU A 181 -1.11 10.75 14.82
N MET A 182 -1.10 11.22 13.57
CA MET A 182 0.12 11.51 12.81
C MET A 182 0.01 12.82 12.06
N SER A 183 1.13 13.48 11.84
CA SER A 183 1.20 14.67 10.97
C SER A 183 2.49 14.75 10.17
N TRP A 184 2.39 15.31 8.96
CA TRP A 184 3.51 15.60 8.07
C TRP A 184 3.38 17.00 7.50
N SER A 185 4.50 17.61 7.12
CA SER A 185 4.49 18.76 6.23
C SER A 185 4.06 18.32 4.85
N LEU A 186 3.09 19.02 4.27
CA LEU A 186 2.65 18.82 2.89
C LEU A 186 3.82 18.96 1.91
N ALA A 187 4.71 19.92 2.14
CA ALA A 187 5.89 20.14 1.30
C ALA A 187 6.86 18.94 1.29
N GLU A 188 6.98 18.20 2.40
CA GLU A 188 7.78 16.97 2.41
C GLU A 188 7.07 15.81 1.69
N LEU A 189 5.74 15.74 1.72
CA LEU A 189 5.00 14.70 1.00
C LEU A 189 4.94 15.00 -0.51
N GLU A 190 4.81 16.26 -0.92
CA GLU A 190 4.81 16.69 -2.33
C GLU A 190 6.11 16.32 -3.07
N GLN A 191 7.21 16.00 -2.36
CA GLN A 191 8.44 15.51 -3.03
C GLN A 191 8.24 14.18 -3.77
N PHE A 192 7.20 13.43 -3.41
CA PHE A 192 6.79 12.19 -4.04
C PHE A 192 5.87 12.41 -5.25
N ASP A 193 5.45 13.66 -5.50
CA ASP A 193 4.77 14.04 -6.73
C ASP A 193 5.82 14.30 -7.83
N LYS A 194 6.32 13.25 -8.47
CA LYS A 194 7.37 13.38 -9.50
C LYS A 194 6.80 13.85 -10.83
N LEU A 195 5.53 13.54 -11.12
CA LEU A 195 4.88 13.96 -12.37
C LEU A 195 4.68 15.48 -12.46
N ARG A 196 4.41 16.16 -11.34
CA ARG A 196 4.30 17.62 -11.28
C ARG A 196 5.59 18.37 -11.64
N PHE A 197 6.75 17.72 -11.49
CA PHE A 197 8.06 18.30 -11.84
C PHE A 197 8.58 17.89 -13.22
N HIS A 198 7.85 17.04 -13.96
CA HIS A 198 8.18 16.64 -15.33
C HIS A 198 7.41 17.41 -16.42
N GLY A 199 6.47 18.28 -16.03
CA GLY A 199 5.83 19.22 -16.95
C GLY A 199 6.80 20.34 -17.34
N GLU A 200 7.15 20.38 -18.63
CA GLU A 200 7.72 21.56 -19.28
C GLU A 200 7.04 22.84 -18.76
N VAL A 201 7.85 23.88 -18.54
CA VAL A 201 7.37 25.25 -18.40
C VAL A 201 6.51 25.57 -19.62
N LEU A 202 5.20 25.37 -19.53
CA LEU A 202 4.25 25.98 -20.46
C LEU A 202 4.48 27.49 -20.32
N PRO A 203 4.89 28.19 -21.39
CA PRO A 203 5.11 29.63 -21.29
C PRO A 203 3.75 30.24 -20.96
N LYS A 204 3.63 30.79 -19.74
CA LYS A 204 2.49 31.64 -19.37
C LYS A 204 2.27 32.62 -20.50
N ALA A 205 1.08 32.58 -21.11
CA ALA A 205 0.66 33.60 -22.07
C ALA A 205 0.90 34.98 -21.44
N PRO A 206 1.54 35.92 -22.13
CA PRO A 206 1.83 37.22 -21.55
C PRO A 206 0.52 37.98 -21.38
N SER A 207 0.04 38.14 -20.14
CA SER A 207 -1.02 39.10 -19.85
C SER A 207 -0.43 40.51 -19.99
N ILE A 208 -0.85 41.22 -21.03
CA ILE A 208 -0.64 42.66 -21.16
C ILE A 208 -1.41 43.34 -20.03
N ALA A 209 -0.70 43.79 -19.00
CA ALA A 209 -1.18 44.81 -18.07
C ALA A 209 0.02 45.59 -17.51
N THR A 210 0.23 46.76 -18.13
CA THR A 210 0.73 48.04 -17.59
C THR A 210 1.64 48.04 -16.36
N VAL A 211 2.83 48.62 -16.61
CA VAL A 211 3.85 49.06 -15.66
C VAL A 211 3.29 49.96 -14.56
N GLY A 212 3.60 49.60 -13.31
CA GLY A 212 3.54 50.50 -12.16
C GLY A 212 2.70 49.95 -11.01
N ASP A 213 3.31 49.13 -10.15
CA ASP A 213 3.26 49.30 -8.69
C ASP A 213 3.99 48.16 -7.98
N LEU A 214 4.85 48.53 -7.05
CA LEU A 214 5.56 47.62 -6.14
C LEU A 214 4.53 46.92 -5.23
N ARG A 215 4.40 45.59 -5.34
CA ARG A 215 3.68 44.75 -4.36
C ARG A 215 4.64 43.78 -3.68
N PRO A 216 4.50 43.56 -2.35
CA PRO A 216 5.44 42.73 -1.57
C PRO A 216 5.22 41.23 -1.81
N ALA A 217 6.31 40.49 -1.60
CA ALA A 217 6.45 39.03 -1.45
C ALA A 217 5.33 38.15 -2.03
N ALA A 218 5.61 37.52 -3.18
CA ALA A 218 4.85 36.37 -3.65
C ALA A 218 5.07 35.20 -2.67
N THR A 219 4.13 35.00 -1.74
CA THR A 219 3.91 33.69 -1.12
C THR A 219 3.34 32.78 -2.20
N THR A 220 4.14 31.84 -2.69
CA THR A 220 3.65 30.74 -3.51
C THR A 220 2.84 29.80 -2.62
N ASN A 221 1.61 30.17 -2.27
CA ASN A 221 0.63 29.28 -1.65
C ASN A 221 0.21 28.26 -2.70
N CYS A 222 0.95 27.16 -2.76
CA CYS A 222 0.49 25.95 -3.40
C CYS A 222 -0.25 25.15 -2.35
N THR A 223 -1.55 25.38 -2.22
CA THR A 223 -2.41 24.50 -1.43
C THR A 223 -2.59 23.19 -2.17
N VAL A 224 -2.62 22.06 -1.47
CA VAL A 224 -3.01 20.75 -2.03
C VAL A 224 -4.52 20.65 -2.35
N ALA A 225 -5.29 21.71 -2.08
CA ALA A 225 -6.70 21.80 -2.43
C ALA A 225 -6.96 21.43 -3.91
N GLY A 226 -7.95 20.57 -4.13
CA GLY A 226 -8.30 20.02 -5.45
C GLY A 226 -7.36 18.93 -5.97
N ASN A 227 -6.28 18.59 -5.25
CA ASN A 227 -5.44 17.45 -5.62
C ASN A 227 -6.14 16.14 -5.27
N VAL A 228 -5.78 15.09 -6.02
CA VAL A 228 -6.21 13.72 -5.76
C VAL A 228 -4.96 12.89 -5.56
N TRP A 229 -4.82 12.26 -4.40
CA TRP A 229 -3.70 11.37 -4.10
C TRP A 229 -4.16 9.92 -4.10
N ARG A 230 -3.25 9.00 -4.45
CA ARG A 230 -3.43 7.57 -4.15
C ARG A 230 -2.93 7.32 -2.73
N VAL A 231 -3.79 6.77 -1.88
CA VAL A 231 -3.48 6.53 -0.46
C VAL A 231 -4.03 5.17 -0.06
N ASN A 232 -3.32 4.45 0.80
CA ASN A 232 -3.89 3.30 1.48
C ASN A 232 -3.49 3.28 2.96
N PHE A 233 -4.23 2.46 3.69
CA PHE A 233 -4.02 2.21 5.09
C PHE A 233 -4.13 0.71 5.32
N SER A 234 -3.27 0.20 6.19
CA SER A 234 -3.23 -1.22 6.53
C SER A 234 -3.11 -1.38 8.04
N ARG A 235 -3.51 -2.55 8.50
CA ARG A 235 -3.32 -3.06 9.84
C ARG A 235 -2.83 -4.49 9.69
N VAL A 236 -1.61 -4.75 10.15
CA VAL A 236 -1.16 -6.11 10.40
C VAL A 236 -1.72 -6.53 11.76
N GLN A 237 -2.41 -7.67 11.79
CA GLN A 237 -3.01 -8.18 13.01
C GLN A 237 -2.64 -9.65 13.22
N TYR A 238 -1.80 -9.91 14.20
CA TYR A 238 -1.60 -11.23 14.76
C TYR A 238 -2.68 -11.55 15.80
N GLU A 239 -3.18 -12.79 15.74
CA GLU A 239 -3.98 -13.34 16.82
C GLU A 239 -3.10 -13.66 18.03
N LEU A 240 -3.51 -13.18 19.20
CA LEU A 240 -2.76 -13.34 20.44
C LEU A 240 -3.51 -14.25 21.41
N GLU A 241 -2.76 -15.06 22.13
CA GLU A 241 -3.20 -15.81 23.30
C GLU A 241 -2.44 -15.38 24.55
N THR A 242 -3.00 -15.71 25.70
CA THR A 242 -2.42 -15.38 26.99
C THR A 242 -1.68 -16.60 27.51
N ALA A 243 -0.40 -16.43 27.85
CA ALA A 243 0.45 -17.51 28.36
C ALA A 243 1.22 -17.07 29.60
N VAL A 244 1.66 -18.05 30.39
CA VAL A 244 2.54 -17.82 31.54
C VAL A 244 3.97 -18.04 31.08
N ASP A 245 4.80 -17.01 31.25
CA ASP A 245 6.23 -17.09 31.01
C ASP A 245 6.86 -18.08 32.01
N PRO A 246 7.59 -19.11 31.55
CA PRO A 246 8.10 -20.15 32.44
C PRO A 246 9.18 -19.64 33.40
N ASP A 247 9.93 -18.60 33.03
CA ASP A 247 11.06 -18.09 33.80
C ASP A 247 10.62 -17.06 34.84
N THR A 248 9.72 -16.15 34.46
CA THR A 248 9.24 -15.06 35.31
C THR A 248 7.95 -15.41 36.05
N GLN A 249 7.24 -16.46 35.63
CA GLN A 249 5.90 -16.82 36.12
C GLN A 249 4.85 -15.71 35.93
N GLN A 250 5.13 -14.74 35.06
CA GLN A 250 4.21 -13.64 34.73
C GLN A 250 3.36 -14.00 33.52
N VAL A 251 2.15 -13.43 33.47
CA VAL A 251 1.25 -13.59 32.35
C VAL A 251 1.64 -12.60 31.24
N GLN A 252 1.78 -13.09 30.00
CA GLN A 252 2.12 -12.29 28.83
C GLN A 252 1.27 -12.67 27.62
N TYR A 253 1.19 -11.77 26.64
CA TYR A 253 0.66 -12.10 25.32
C TYR A 253 1.71 -12.86 24.53
N GLN A 254 1.27 -13.84 23.76
CA GLN A 254 2.07 -14.51 22.74
C GLN A 254 1.22 -14.73 21.49
N LYS A 255 1.86 -14.77 20.33
CA LYS A 255 1.16 -15.12 19.08
C LYS A 255 0.63 -16.54 19.15
N VAL A 256 -0.59 -16.73 18.64
CA VAL A 256 -1.12 -18.08 18.44
C VAL A 256 -0.24 -18.81 17.43
N ARG A 257 0.25 -20.00 17.80
CA ARG A 257 1.15 -20.79 16.96
C ARG A 257 0.47 -21.18 15.64
N ASP A 258 1.27 -21.23 14.58
CA ASP A 258 0.88 -21.64 13.23
C ASP A 258 -0.22 -20.76 12.58
N LYS A 259 -0.56 -19.62 13.19
CA LYS A 259 -1.40 -18.59 12.57
C LYS A 259 -0.53 -17.50 11.95
N ARG A 260 -0.89 -17.12 10.73
CA ARG A 260 -0.35 -15.94 10.05
C ARG A 260 -1.12 -14.70 10.51
N GLU A 261 -0.53 -13.56 10.24
CA GLU A 261 -1.19 -12.27 10.35
C GLU A 261 -2.40 -12.15 9.41
N ASP A 262 -3.43 -11.48 9.89
CA ASP A 262 -4.45 -10.88 9.04
C ASP A 262 -3.91 -9.55 8.50
N ASN A 263 -4.12 -9.31 7.21
CA ASN A 263 -3.80 -8.04 6.55
C ASN A 263 -5.12 -7.33 6.26
N ILE A 264 -5.42 -6.29 7.04
CA ILE A 264 -6.72 -5.62 7.04
C ILE A 264 -6.50 -4.20 6.54
N VAL A 265 -7.16 -3.80 5.46
CA VAL A 265 -6.84 -2.58 4.70
C VAL A 265 -8.07 -1.75 4.37
N TRP A 266 -7.87 -0.46 4.16
CA TRP A 266 -8.95 0.42 3.69
C TRP A 266 -9.33 0.11 2.23
N ALA A 267 -8.35 0.03 1.34
CA ALA A 267 -8.53 -0.30 -0.06
C ALA A 267 -7.98 -1.71 -0.35
N PRO A 268 -8.84 -2.74 -0.54
CA PRO A 268 -8.39 -4.10 -0.81
C PRO A 268 -7.68 -4.20 -2.16
N THR A 269 -6.53 -4.88 -2.19
CA THR A 269 -5.76 -5.09 -3.42
C THR A 269 -6.12 -6.40 -4.13
N GLY A 270 -6.86 -7.28 -3.46
CA GLY A 270 -7.37 -8.56 -3.99
C GLY A 270 -6.41 -9.73 -3.90
N VAL A 271 -5.19 -9.48 -3.43
CA VAL A 271 -4.13 -10.46 -3.15
C VAL A 271 -3.35 -9.97 -1.92
N ILE A 272 -2.65 -10.85 -1.20
CA ILE A 272 -1.85 -10.46 -0.03
C ILE A 272 -0.55 -9.75 -0.49
N ASP A 273 -0.70 -8.52 -0.95
CA ASP A 273 0.35 -7.65 -1.49
C ASP A 273 -0.18 -6.20 -1.48
N ILE A 274 0.17 -5.45 -0.43
CA ILE A 274 -0.26 -4.05 -0.25
C ILE A 274 0.45 -3.11 -1.22
N HIS A 275 1.62 -3.49 -1.73
CA HIS A 275 2.47 -2.72 -2.64
C HIS A 275 1.96 -2.77 -4.09
N ARG A 276 0.67 -2.49 -4.25
CA ARG A 276 -0.07 -2.37 -5.50
C ARG A 276 -0.78 -1.02 -5.56
N PRO A 277 -0.04 0.09 -5.74
CA PRO A 277 -0.63 1.43 -5.69
C PRO A 277 -1.74 1.68 -6.70
N GLU A 278 -1.77 0.93 -7.81
CA GLU A 278 -2.89 0.95 -8.76
C GLU A 278 -4.25 0.60 -8.13
N ARG A 279 -4.24 -0.11 -6.99
CA ARG A 279 -5.44 -0.54 -6.24
C ARG A 279 -5.77 0.33 -5.03
N TRP A 280 -4.90 1.26 -4.67
CA TRP A 280 -5.10 2.12 -3.49
C TRP A 280 -6.25 3.09 -3.68
N GLY A 281 -6.86 3.52 -2.58
CA GLY A 281 -7.98 4.46 -2.63
C GLY A 281 -7.55 5.85 -3.09
N TYR A 282 -8.55 6.66 -3.40
CA TYR A 282 -8.36 8.05 -3.81
C TYR A 282 -8.67 8.97 -2.64
N VAL A 283 -7.76 9.88 -2.33
CA VAL A 283 -8.00 10.95 -1.36
C VAL A 283 -8.10 12.27 -2.10
N LEU A 284 -9.27 12.88 -2.03
CA LEU A 284 -9.56 14.19 -2.60
C LEU A 284 -9.41 15.27 -1.53
N PHE A 285 -8.57 16.28 -1.78
CA PHE A 285 -8.42 17.44 -0.91
C PHE A 285 -9.47 18.51 -1.24
N SER A 286 -10.38 18.82 -0.32
CA SER A 286 -11.47 19.79 -0.53
C SER A 286 -10.93 21.23 -0.64
N SER A 287 -11.54 22.12 -1.43
CA SER A 287 -11.24 23.57 -1.39
C SER A 287 -12.03 24.29 -0.27
N GLU A 288 -11.63 25.52 0.08
CA GLU A 288 -12.28 26.35 1.13
C GLU A 288 -13.71 26.81 0.80
N GLU A 289 -14.12 26.74 -0.47
CA GLU A 289 -15.47 27.15 -0.90
C GLU A 289 -16.48 26.03 -0.62
N GLU A 290 -16.74 25.77 0.67
CA GLU A 290 -17.98 25.11 1.11
C GLU A 290 -19.16 26.02 0.73
N LEU A 291 -20.19 25.48 0.07
CA LEU A 291 -21.44 26.23 -0.12
C LEU A 291 -22.10 26.53 1.24
N ALA A 292 -22.95 27.56 1.27
CA ALA A 292 -23.60 28.07 2.47
C ALA A 292 -24.54 27.06 3.19
N ASP A 293 -24.85 25.93 2.57
CA ASP A 293 -25.63 24.80 3.09
C ASP A 293 -24.77 23.57 3.46
N GLY A 294 -23.44 23.66 3.30
CA GLY A 294 -22.51 22.57 3.59
C GLY A 294 -22.49 21.46 2.53
N GLU A 295 -23.15 21.64 1.38
CA GLU A 295 -23.03 20.72 0.26
C GLU A 295 -21.77 21.02 -0.56
N LEU A 296 -20.98 19.97 -0.79
CA LEU A 296 -19.76 20.00 -1.58
C LEU A 296 -20.17 20.12 -3.07
N GLU A 297 -20.38 21.33 -3.59
CA GLU A 297 -20.60 21.53 -5.04
C GLU A 297 -19.42 20.96 -5.88
N LEU A 298 -18.25 20.85 -5.24
CA LEU A 298 -17.05 20.21 -5.75
C LEU A 298 -17.17 18.68 -5.89
N ALA A 299 -18.03 18.00 -5.11
CA ALA A 299 -18.14 16.53 -5.15
C ALA A 299 -18.67 16.03 -6.49
N GLY A 300 -19.66 16.70 -7.09
CA GLY A 300 -20.25 16.24 -8.35
C GLY A 300 -19.27 16.33 -9.52
N ALA A 301 -18.65 17.50 -9.71
CA ALA A 301 -17.69 17.71 -10.79
C ALA A 301 -16.41 16.87 -10.61
N MET A 302 -15.92 16.74 -9.38
CA MET A 302 -14.75 15.90 -9.10
C MET A 302 -15.08 14.41 -9.12
N ALA A 303 -16.29 13.99 -8.78
CA ALA A 303 -16.73 12.61 -8.94
C ALA A 303 -16.76 12.21 -10.41
N THR A 304 -17.35 13.03 -11.29
CA THR A 304 -17.35 12.71 -12.74
C THR A 304 -15.92 12.66 -13.29
N TYR A 305 -15.08 13.65 -12.97
CA TYR A 305 -13.68 13.63 -13.40
C TYR A 305 -12.95 12.38 -12.87
N LEU A 306 -13.15 12.03 -11.61
CA LEU A 306 -12.53 10.86 -10.99
C LEU A 306 -13.04 9.55 -11.60
N GLU A 307 -14.33 9.45 -11.92
CA GLU A 307 -14.92 8.31 -12.61
C GLU A 307 -14.31 8.10 -14.00
N GLU A 308 -14.11 9.18 -14.76
CA GLU A 308 -13.42 9.13 -16.07
C GLU A 308 -11.97 8.66 -15.91
N GLN A 309 -11.22 9.23 -14.96
CA GLN A 309 -9.84 8.81 -14.68
C GLN A 309 -9.78 7.33 -14.26
N ILE A 310 -10.65 6.89 -13.35
CA ILE A 310 -10.74 5.49 -12.92
C ILE A 310 -11.04 4.58 -14.12
N ALA A 311 -11.91 4.98 -15.03
CA ALA A 311 -12.22 4.20 -16.22
C ALA A 311 -11.00 4.01 -17.12
N ILE A 312 -10.24 5.08 -17.37
CA ILE A 312 -8.99 5.04 -18.15
C ILE A 312 -7.94 4.19 -17.43
N GLU A 313 -7.78 4.35 -16.12
CA GLU A 313 -6.81 3.58 -15.35
C GLU A 313 -7.13 2.08 -15.36
N ARG A 314 -8.40 1.69 -15.24
CA ARG A 314 -8.81 0.28 -15.34
C ARG A 314 -8.46 -0.33 -16.69
N VAL A 315 -8.64 0.44 -17.75
CA VAL A 315 -8.24 0.08 -19.11
C VAL A 315 -6.73 -0.18 -19.18
N LEU A 316 -5.91 0.73 -18.66
CA LEU A 316 -4.45 0.61 -18.67
C LEU A 316 -3.95 -0.53 -17.78
N ASP A 317 -4.54 -0.70 -16.60
CA ASP A 317 -4.24 -1.81 -15.70
C ASP A 317 -4.54 -3.15 -16.39
N ALA A 318 -5.69 -3.28 -17.08
CA ALA A 318 -6.04 -4.50 -17.81
C ALA A 318 -4.97 -4.87 -18.86
N ILE A 319 -4.48 -3.88 -19.62
CA ILE A 319 -3.40 -4.09 -20.58
C ILE A 319 -2.12 -4.51 -19.87
N TYR A 320 -1.73 -3.82 -18.79
CA TYR A 320 -0.54 -4.11 -18.02
C TYR A 320 -0.54 -5.55 -17.46
N TYR A 321 -1.62 -5.99 -16.83
CA TYR A 321 -1.70 -7.35 -16.28
C TYR A 321 -1.73 -8.42 -17.37
N LYS A 322 -2.40 -8.14 -18.49
CA LYS A 322 -2.37 -9.03 -19.66
C LYS A 322 -0.96 -9.15 -20.21
N GLN A 323 -0.20 -8.05 -20.29
CA GLN A 323 1.19 -8.02 -20.73
C GLN A 323 2.09 -8.85 -19.81
N ARG A 324 1.88 -8.77 -18.49
CA ARG A 324 2.60 -9.61 -17.53
C ARG A 324 2.30 -11.09 -17.68
N ALA A 325 1.02 -11.45 -17.86
CA ALA A 325 0.62 -12.83 -18.12
C ALA A 325 1.23 -13.34 -19.44
N PHE A 326 1.23 -12.51 -20.47
CA PHE A 326 1.86 -12.80 -21.76
C PHE A 326 3.38 -13.03 -21.59
N HIS A 327 4.08 -12.13 -20.91
CA HIS A 327 5.51 -12.27 -20.63
C HIS A 327 5.84 -13.54 -19.83
N ALA A 328 5.01 -13.90 -18.85
CA ALA A 328 5.21 -15.13 -18.07
C ALA A 328 5.12 -16.41 -18.93
N ILE A 329 4.32 -16.39 -20.00
CA ILE A 329 4.14 -17.53 -20.92
C ILE A 329 5.19 -17.55 -22.03
N TYR A 330 5.50 -16.39 -22.60
CA TYR A 330 6.28 -16.27 -23.83
C TYR A 330 7.70 -15.73 -23.65
N GLY A 331 8.07 -15.28 -22.45
CA GLY A 331 9.40 -14.73 -22.15
C GLY A 331 9.65 -13.31 -22.69
N GLY A 332 8.61 -12.63 -23.17
CA GLY A 332 8.69 -11.25 -23.68
C GLY A 332 7.30 -10.61 -23.77
N PHE A 333 7.24 -9.28 -23.89
CA PHE A 333 5.97 -8.55 -23.99
C PHE A 333 5.40 -8.60 -25.41
N ALA A 334 4.08 -8.47 -25.54
CA ALA A 334 3.43 -8.37 -26.84
C ALA A 334 3.63 -6.96 -27.43
N SER A 335 4.09 -6.87 -28.68
CA SER A 335 4.29 -5.61 -29.39
C SER A 335 3.01 -5.01 -30.00
N THR A 336 1.92 -5.78 -30.06
CA THR A 336 0.62 -5.33 -30.57
C THR A 336 -0.53 -5.84 -29.71
N MET A 337 -1.66 -5.11 -29.69
CA MET A 337 -2.89 -5.54 -29.02
C MET A 337 -3.43 -6.85 -29.61
N GLU A 338 -3.35 -7.03 -30.93
CA GLU A 338 -3.74 -8.28 -31.58
C GLU A 338 -2.99 -9.47 -30.99
N ARG A 339 -1.65 -9.37 -30.88
CA ARG A 339 -0.82 -10.43 -30.30
C ARG A 339 -1.10 -10.66 -28.81
N LEU A 340 -1.39 -9.59 -28.07
CA LEU A 340 -1.67 -9.63 -26.65
C LEU A 340 -3.00 -10.34 -26.31
N TYR A 341 -3.99 -10.25 -27.21
CA TYR A 341 -5.35 -10.77 -26.98
C TYR A 341 -5.70 -12.02 -27.80
N THR A 342 -4.89 -12.40 -28.79
CA THR A 342 -5.07 -13.66 -29.52
C THR A 342 -4.71 -14.85 -28.62
N LYS A 343 -5.65 -15.78 -28.42
CA LYS A 343 -5.39 -17.02 -27.67
C LYS A 343 -4.36 -17.87 -28.41
N PRO A 344 -3.36 -18.47 -27.74
CA PRO A 344 -2.53 -19.48 -28.40
C PRO A 344 -3.42 -20.62 -28.88
N ALA A 345 -3.34 -20.96 -30.16
CA ALA A 345 -3.83 -22.24 -30.63
C ALA A 345 -3.09 -23.33 -29.83
N LEU A 346 -3.82 -24.07 -28.98
CA LEU A 346 -3.32 -25.31 -28.41
C LEU A 346 -2.89 -26.18 -29.60
N ARG A 347 -1.59 -26.41 -29.75
CA ARG A 347 -1.07 -27.40 -30.70
C ARG A 347 -1.42 -28.78 -30.15
N THR A 348 -2.67 -29.21 -30.31
CA THR A 348 -2.99 -30.62 -30.40
C THR A 348 -2.61 -31.11 -31.79
N SER A 349 -1.97 -32.27 -31.82
CA SER A 349 -1.26 -32.86 -32.95
C SER A 349 -2.08 -32.92 -34.25
N LEU A 350 -1.44 -32.50 -35.34
CA LEU A 350 -1.56 -33.01 -36.72
C LEU A 350 -2.96 -33.43 -37.17
N ASP A 351 -3.70 -32.49 -37.76
CA ASP A 351 -4.44 -32.80 -38.98
C ASP A 351 -4.52 -31.59 -39.91
N SER A 352 -3.93 -31.72 -41.09
CA SER A 352 -3.85 -30.69 -42.11
C SER A 352 -5.06 -30.78 -43.03
N SER A 353 -6.20 -30.18 -42.67
CA SER A 353 -7.26 -29.83 -43.65
C SER A 353 -8.42 -29.03 -43.06
N ALA A 354 -8.14 -27.87 -42.48
CA ALA A 354 -9.08 -26.75 -42.45
C ALA A 354 -8.30 -25.50 -42.06
N LEU A 355 -8.19 -24.52 -42.96
CA LEU A 355 -7.90 -23.16 -42.54
C LEU A 355 -9.10 -22.71 -41.71
N PRO A 356 -8.94 -22.34 -40.42
CA PRO A 356 -10.00 -21.65 -39.72
C PRO A 356 -10.20 -20.31 -40.43
N ASP A 357 -11.45 -19.96 -40.73
CA ASP A 357 -11.78 -18.58 -41.09
C ASP A 357 -11.17 -17.65 -40.03
N ASP A 358 -10.27 -16.78 -40.44
CA ASP A 358 -9.74 -15.67 -39.66
C ASP A 358 -10.90 -14.74 -39.33
N ASN A 359 -11.66 -15.08 -38.29
CA ASN A 359 -12.72 -14.23 -37.78
C ASN A 359 -12.05 -13.14 -36.94
N VAL A 360 -11.57 -12.10 -37.63
CA VAL A 360 -11.06 -10.83 -37.09
C VAL A 360 -12.07 -10.16 -36.14
N ASN A 361 -13.27 -10.72 -35.98
CA ASN A 361 -14.33 -10.19 -35.13
C ASN A 361 -14.33 -10.71 -33.67
N GLU A 362 -13.58 -11.76 -33.31
CA GLU A 362 -13.62 -12.28 -31.92
C GLU A 362 -12.92 -11.36 -30.90
N TRP A 363 -11.89 -10.61 -31.31
CA TRP A 363 -11.18 -9.69 -30.39
C TRP A 363 -11.86 -8.33 -30.30
N THR A 364 -12.64 -7.92 -31.32
CA THR A 364 -13.47 -6.71 -31.29
C THR A 364 -14.75 -6.90 -30.48
N ASP A 365 -15.36 -8.09 -30.51
CA ASP A 365 -16.56 -8.41 -29.73
C ASP A 365 -16.28 -8.70 -28.24
N ALA A 366 -15.05 -9.04 -27.87
CA ALA A 366 -14.63 -9.28 -26.48
C ALA A 366 -14.25 -8.00 -25.70
N PHE A 367 -14.46 -6.81 -26.26
CA PHE A 367 -13.83 -5.57 -25.79
C PHE A 367 -14.82 -4.46 -25.42
N PRO A 368 -15.07 -4.23 -24.12
CA PRO A 368 -15.49 -2.93 -23.58
C PRO A 368 -14.35 -1.89 -23.62
N LEU A 369 -13.11 -2.36 -23.76
CA LEU A 369 -11.90 -1.55 -23.72
C LEU A 369 -11.71 -0.72 -25.01
N SER A 370 -12.15 -1.18 -26.18
CA SER A 370 -12.06 -0.42 -27.43
C SER A 370 -13.09 0.72 -27.47
N GLU A 371 -14.29 0.47 -26.94
CA GLU A 371 -15.34 1.46 -26.77
C GLU A 371 -14.91 2.55 -25.77
N LEU A 372 -14.28 2.18 -24.65
CA LEU A 372 -13.71 3.13 -23.68
C LEU A 372 -12.52 3.92 -24.24
N LEU A 373 -11.58 3.26 -24.94
CA LEU A 373 -10.45 3.94 -25.60
C LEU A 373 -10.96 4.95 -26.65
N HIS A 374 -11.95 4.56 -27.45
CA HIS A 374 -12.57 5.42 -28.46
C HIS A 374 -13.40 6.55 -27.81
N GLN A 375 -14.12 6.27 -26.72
CA GLN A 375 -14.88 7.25 -25.94
C GLN A 375 -13.96 8.34 -25.36
N TYR A 376 -12.78 7.96 -24.88
CA TYR A 376 -11.80 8.89 -24.29
C TYR A 376 -10.74 9.39 -25.28
N GLN A 377 -10.90 9.14 -26.58
CA GLN A 377 -9.97 9.56 -27.64
C GLN A 377 -8.52 9.12 -27.37
N LEU A 378 -8.34 7.98 -26.69
CA LEU A 378 -7.04 7.36 -26.51
C LEU A 378 -6.75 6.57 -27.78
N ASP A 379 -5.82 7.06 -28.61
CA ASP A 379 -5.29 6.28 -29.73
C ASP A 379 -4.85 4.91 -29.22
N THR A 380 -5.02 3.85 -30.02
CA THR A 380 -4.52 2.51 -29.67
C THR A 380 -3.07 2.65 -29.20
N PRO A 381 -2.76 2.38 -27.92
CA PRO A 381 -1.44 2.67 -27.40
C PRO A 381 -0.43 1.87 -28.22
N VAL A 382 0.45 2.57 -28.92
CA VAL A 382 1.62 1.94 -29.54
C VAL A 382 2.52 1.58 -28.38
N ILE A 383 2.44 0.33 -27.93
CA ILE A 383 3.31 -0.23 -26.90
C ILE A 383 4.69 -0.39 -27.55
N SER A 384 5.47 0.70 -27.62
CA SER A 384 6.83 0.63 -28.12
C SER A 384 7.75 0.21 -26.97
N PHE A 385 8.14 -1.05 -26.96
CA PHE A 385 9.41 -1.49 -26.40
C PHE A 385 10.06 -2.43 -27.40
N ASP A 386 11.39 -2.44 -27.43
CA ASP A 386 12.17 -3.47 -28.12
C ASP A 386 11.77 -4.83 -27.54
N GLY A 387 10.88 -5.52 -28.25
CA GLY A 387 10.23 -6.74 -27.80
C GLY A 387 9.99 -7.67 -28.96
N ASP A 388 11.08 -8.17 -29.52
CA ASP A 388 11.03 -9.33 -30.39
C ASP A 388 11.50 -10.57 -29.62
N LEU A 389 10.75 -11.65 -29.86
CA LEU A 389 11.03 -12.99 -29.38
C LEU A 389 12.51 -13.31 -29.55
N ASP A 390 13.13 -13.90 -28.52
CA ASP A 390 14.35 -14.65 -28.73
C ASP A 390 13.97 -15.86 -29.61
N THR A 391 14.13 -15.72 -30.92
CA THR A 391 13.74 -16.74 -31.90
C THR A 391 14.64 -17.97 -31.87
N ASP A 392 15.63 -18.01 -30.99
CA ASP A 392 16.43 -19.19 -30.74
C ASP A 392 16.15 -19.75 -29.36
N GLY A 393 15.53 -20.92 -29.30
CA GLY A 393 15.24 -21.68 -28.08
C GLY A 393 16.49 -22.12 -27.32
N ARG A 394 17.24 -21.17 -26.77
CA ARG A 394 18.32 -21.37 -25.81
C ARG A 394 18.04 -20.47 -24.61
N CYS A 395 17.89 -21.08 -23.43
CA CYS A 395 17.97 -20.34 -22.17
C CYS A 395 19.22 -19.42 -22.19
N PRO A 396 19.09 -18.13 -21.84
CA PRO A 396 20.27 -17.35 -21.52
C PRO A 396 20.91 -17.96 -20.28
N ALA A 397 22.17 -18.38 -20.42
CA ALA A 397 22.98 -18.81 -19.30
C ALA A 397 23.09 -17.67 -18.30
N ALA A 398 22.94 -18.01 -17.01
CA ALA A 398 23.18 -17.11 -15.90
C ALA A 398 24.51 -16.38 -16.08
N CYS A 399 24.46 -15.04 -16.12
CA CYS A 399 25.62 -14.23 -15.82
C CYS A 399 25.74 -14.13 -14.29
N ASP A 400 26.33 -15.17 -13.71
CA ASP A 400 27.00 -15.06 -12.42
C ASP A 400 28.25 -14.20 -12.60
N GLN A 401 28.37 -13.12 -11.83
CA GLN A 401 29.62 -12.75 -11.18
C GLN A 401 29.32 -12.18 -9.78
N PRO A 402 30.24 -12.36 -8.81
CA PRO A 402 29.93 -12.51 -7.40
C PRO A 402 30.20 -11.25 -6.55
N ASP A 403 29.96 -11.40 -5.25
CA ASP A 403 30.23 -10.52 -4.10
C ASP A 403 29.05 -9.60 -3.71
N ASP A 404 28.56 -9.56 -2.47
CA ASP A 404 29.01 -10.21 -1.24
C ASP A 404 27.85 -10.22 -0.21
N THR A 405 27.64 -11.39 0.40
CA THR A 405 27.08 -11.68 1.74
C THR A 405 26.08 -10.71 2.43
N PHE A 406 24.88 -11.19 2.74
CA PHE A 406 24.50 -11.61 4.12
C PHE A 406 23.14 -12.35 4.16
N ASN A 407 23.08 -13.33 5.07
CA ASN A 407 22.15 -14.46 5.20
C ASN A 407 20.64 -14.17 5.17
N THR A 408 19.95 -14.89 4.30
CA THR A 408 18.65 -15.52 4.57
C THR A 408 18.83 -16.83 5.36
N PRO A 409 17.89 -17.23 6.22
CA PRO A 409 17.58 -18.64 6.42
C PRO A 409 16.29 -18.99 5.66
N GLN A 410 16.43 -19.81 4.61
CA GLN A 410 15.32 -20.51 3.96
C GLN A 410 14.77 -21.61 4.86
N ASP A 411 13.43 -21.66 4.88
CA ASP A 411 12.54 -22.80 4.73
C ASP A 411 12.72 -24.05 5.62
N CYS A 412 11.59 -24.48 6.21
CA CYS A 412 11.01 -25.78 5.80
C CYS A 412 9.57 -25.94 6.31
N SER A 413 8.64 -25.97 5.35
CA SER A 413 7.33 -26.60 5.48
C SER A 413 7.43 -28.13 5.42
N THR A 414 6.59 -28.79 6.23
CA THR A 414 5.97 -30.11 6.00
C THR A 414 6.85 -31.35 5.82
N ALA A 415 6.76 -32.28 6.78
CA ALA A 415 6.93 -33.71 6.53
C ALA A 415 5.94 -34.53 7.36
N ALA A 416 5.03 -35.24 6.68
CA ALA A 416 4.28 -36.36 7.20
C ALA A 416 4.73 -37.62 6.45
N GLY A 417 4.98 -38.71 7.17
CA GLY A 417 5.23 -40.03 6.55
C GLY A 417 6.11 -40.95 7.39
N HIS A 418 5.47 -41.90 8.07
CA HIS A 418 6.04 -42.97 8.87
C HIS A 418 7.15 -43.79 8.17
N HIS A 419 8.13 -44.25 8.96
CA HIS A 419 8.36 -45.68 9.15
C HIS A 419 9.27 -45.97 10.36
N ASP A 420 8.79 -46.87 11.21
CA ASP A 420 9.49 -47.54 12.31
C ASP A 420 10.74 -48.29 11.85
N ALA A 421 11.76 -48.36 12.71
CA ALA A 421 12.40 -49.61 13.15
C ALA A 421 13.65 -49.38 14.04
N THR A 422 13.47 -49.67 15.33
CA THR A 422 14.34 -50.50 16.20
C THR A 422 15.82 -50.16 16.46
N THR A 423 16.05 -49.75 17.73
CA THR A 423 16.85 -50.45 18.78
C THR A 423 18.39 -50.37 18.81
N ILE A 424 18.86 -50.22 20.07
CA ILE A 424 20.13 -50.64 20.72
C ILE A 424 21.10 -49.46 20.95
N SER A 425 21.10 -48.82 22.14
CA SER A 425 21.69 -49.23 23.44
C SER A 425 23.23 -49.20 23.49
N SER A 426 23.77 -48.24 24.26
CA SER A 426 24.70 -48.43 25.41
C SER A 426 25.28 -47.05 25.79
N GLN A 427 25.02 -46.43 26.95
CA GLN A 427 25.72 -46.64 28.24
C GLN A 427 27.22 -46.86 28.06
N CYS A 428 28.19 -46.25 28.74
CA CYS A 428 28.40 -45.56 30.01
C CYS A 428 29.74 -44.78 29.78
N SER A 429 30.26 -43.82 30.53
CA SER A 429 30.40 -43.61 31.98
C SER A 429 31.14 -42.25 32.10
N ARG A 430 30.73 -41.32 32.96
CA ARG A 430 31.25 -41.11 34.33
C ARG A 430 32.77 -40.81 34.36
N LEU A 431 33.17 -39.59 34.73
CA LEU A 431 33.68 -39.15 36.05
C LEU A 431 35.02 -38.43 35.73
N GLN A 432 35.53 -37.39 36.38
CA GLN A 432 35.18 -36.53 37.51
C GLN A 432 36.31 -35.49 37.57
N THR A 433 36.06 -34.35 38.24
CA THR A 433 37.04 -33.52 38.99
C THR A 433 38.21 -32.87 38.23
N GLY A 434 38.55 -31.60 38.46
CA GLY A 434 38.05 -30.65 39.42
C GLY A 434 38.89 -29.36 39.44
N THR A 435 38.26 -28.32 40.00
CA THR A 435 38.81 -27.29 40.88
C THR A 435 39.91 -26.32 40.42
N SER A 436 39.49 -25.03 40.42
CA SER A 436 40.14 -23.88 41.10
C SER A 436 41.43 -23.32 40.47
N LEU A 437 41.81 -22.04 40.53
CA LEU A 437 41.37 -20.85 41.26
C LEU A 437 42.12 -19.63 40.63
N SER A 438 41.44 -18.48 40.55
CA SER A 438 41.88 -17.08 40.74
C SER A 438 43.26 -16.53 40.32
N GLY A 439 43.23 -15.27 39.85
CA GLY A 439 44.23 -14.21 40.07
C GLY A 439 44.82 -13.68 38.77
N ARG A 440 44.66 -12.42 38.35
CA ARG A 440 44.41 -11.13 39.00
C ARG A 440 43.58 -10.22 38.10
#